data_AF-A0A1D6PT24-F1
#
_entry.id   AF-A0A1D6PT24-F1
#
_cell.length_a   1.000
_cell.length_b   1.000
_cell.length_c   1.000
_cell.angle_alpha   90.00
_cell.angle_beta   90.00
_cell.angle_gamma   90.00
#
_symmetry.space_group_name_H-M   'P 1'
#
loop_
_entity.id
_entity.type
_entity.pdbx_description
1 polymer ?
#
loop_
_entity_poly.entity_id
_entity_poly.type
_entity_poly.pdbx_seq_one_letter_code
_entity_poly.pdbx_strand_id
1 'polypeptide(L)'
;MLASESPLLLNSRSSLPRLVTLCDQTPSTPFDVVRNVVEKQLGKNFDDMFEFFDVEPVGSASIAQVHRARLKLSKTDVTVKVQHLGAEHLMMVDIRNMQAMTLFLQKHDLNFDLFSATKEMEKQVSPPLP
;
A
#
# COMPACT_ATOMS: atom_id res chain seq x y z
N MET A 1 -4.73 -6.68 7.42
CA MET A 1 -4.49 -5.40 8.13
C MET A 1 -3.13 -5.44 8.83
N LEU A 2 -2.31 -4.39 8.68
CA LEU A 2 -1.07 -4.22 9.45
C LEU A 2 -1.24 -2.97 10.33
N ALA A 3 -1.22 -3.15 11.65
CA ALA A 3 -1.17 -2.05 12.61
C ALA A 3 0.30 -1.92 13.06
N SER A 4 0.93 -0.77 12.80
CA SER A 4 2.27 -0.47 13.28
C SER A 4 2.25 0.77 14.15
N GLU A 5 3.01 0.74 15.24
CA GLU A 5 3.37 1.92 16.01
C GLU A 5 4.52 2.61 15.27
N SER A 6 4.34 3.84 14.79
CA SER A 6 5.42 4.57 14.11
C SER A 6 5.29 6.07 14.32
N PRO A 7 6.37 6.75 14.79
CA PRO A 7 6.38 8.19 14.98
C PRO A 7 6.60 8.92 13.64
N LEU A 8 5.81 9.97 13.43
CA LEU A 8 5.91 10.88 12.29
C LEU A 8 7.24 11.62 12.29
N LEU A 9 8.08 11.41 11.27
CA LEU A 9 9.14 12.33 10.89
C LEU A 9 9.16 12.52 9.37
N LEU A 10 8.53 13.61 8.93
CA LEU A 10 8.60 14.13 7.56
C LEU A 10 9.75 15.15 7.52
N ASN A 11 10.86 14.86 6.83
CA ASN A 11 11.82 15.90 6.44
C ASN A 11 12.56 15.59 5.12
N SER A 12 12.19 16.37 4.10
CA SER A 12 12.98 16.98 3.01
C SER A 12 13.94 16.13 2.14
N ARG A 13 13.65 16.03 0.83
CA ARG A 13 14.33 16.79 -0.27
C ARG A 13 13.93 16.33 -1.69
N SER A 14 13.29 17.23 -2.42
CA SER A 14 13.43 17.54 -3.86
C SER A 14 13.80 16.42 -4.86
N SER A 15 12.81 15.66 -5.30
CA SER A 15 12.58 15.24 -6.70
C SER A 15 11.26 14.45 -6.72
N LEU A 16 10.56 14.37 -7.87
CA LEU A 16 9.30 13.61 -8.10
C LEU A 16 7.93 14.34 -8.06
N PRO A 17 7.74 15.57 -8.60
CA PRO A 17 6.38 16.12 -8.73
C PRO A 17 5.45 15.26 -9.62
N ARG A 18 6.00 14.41 -10.50
CA ARG A 18 5.24 13.62 -11.48
C ARG A 18 4.88 12.19 -11.05
N LEU A 19 5.62 11.59 -10.11
CA LEU A 19 5.27 10.28 -9.53
C LEU A 19 4.37 10.45 -8.29
N VAL A 20 4.56 11.52 -7.52
CA VAL A 20 3.65 11.88 -6.42
C VAL A 20 2.23 12.09 -6.93
N THR A 21 2.07 12.73 -8.09
CA THR A 21 0.76 12.91 -8.74
C THR A 21 0.07 11.60 -9.15
N LEU A 22 0.82 10.51 -9.35
CA LEU A 22 0.25 9.19 -9.67
C LEU A 22 -0.28 8.46 -8.41
N CYS A 23 0.28 8.75 -7.24
CA CYS A 23 -0.22 8.25 -5.96
C CYS A 23 -1.29 9.16 -5.33
N ASP A 24 -1.26 10.47 -5.62
CA ASP A 24 -2.07 11.52 -4.99
C ASP A 24 -3.56 11.48 -5.35
N GLN A 25 -3.96 10.78 -6.42
CA GLN A 25 -5.34 10.79 -6.94
C GLN A 25 -6.00 9.42 -6.92
N THR A 26 -5.60 8.54 -5.99
CA THR A 26 -6.32 7.28 -5.82
C THR A 26 -7.64 7.56 -5.09
N PRO A 27 -8.81 7.29 -5.68
CA PRO A 27 -10.09 7.50 -5.01
C PRO A 27 -10.13 6.73 -3.69
N SER A 28 -10.50 7.40 -2.61
CA SER A 28 -10.66 6.71 -1.34
C SER A 28 -11.84 5.75 -1.41
N THR A 29 -11.65 4.56 -0.86
CA THR A 29 -12.73 3.61 -0.63
C THR A 29 -13.72 4.21 0.38
N PRO A 30 -15.02 4.21 0.06
CA PRO A 30 -16.05 4.71 0.97
C PRO A 30 -15.95 4.07 2.35
N PHE A 31 -16.16 4.87 3.39
CA PHE A 31 -15.97 4.41 4.77
C PHE A 31 -16.83 3.19 5.14
N ASP A 32 -18.04 3.06 4.61
CA ASP A 32 -18.89 1.89 4.86
C ASP A 32 -18.22 0.60 4.37
N VAL A 33 -17.47 0.67 3.27
CA VAL A 33 -16.68 -0.44 2.75
C VAL A 33 -15.48 -0.70 3.64
N VAL A 34 -14.79 0.35 4.10
CA VAL A 34 -13.65 0.25 5.05
C VAL A 34 -14.09 -0.48 6.32
N ARG A 35 -15.20 -0.03 6.94
CA ARG A 35 -15.81 -0.65 8.12
C ARG A 35 -16.05 -2.14 7.89
N ASN A 36 -16.74 -2.49 6.80
CA ASN A 36 -17.02 -3.89 6.44
C ASN A 36 -15.75 -4.74 6.25
N VAL A 37 -14.72 -4.20 5.60
CA VAL A 37 -13.45 -4.93 5.39
C VAL A 37 -12.77 -5.20 6.72
N VAL A 38 -12.73 -4.19 7.61
CA VAL A 38 -12.09 -4.31 8.92
C VAL A 38 -12.83 -5.32 9.80
N GLU A 39 -14.16 -5.27 9.87
CA GLU A 39 -14.97 -6.23 10.61
C GLU A 39 -14.80 -7.66 10.10
N LYS A 40 -14.84 -7.86 8.77
CA LYS A 40 -14.65 -9.17 8.17
C LYS A 40 -13.26 -9.75 8.42
N GLN A 41 -12.21 -8.93 8.35
CA GLN A 41 -10.83 -9.41 8.56
C GLN A 41 -10.53 -9.72 10.03
N LEU A 42 -11.12 -8.97 10.97
CA LEU A 42 -10.82 -9.11 12.40
C LEU A 42 -11.86 -9.93 13.18
N GLY A 43 -13.01 -10.23 12.56
CA GLY A 43 -14.07 -11.07 13.16
C GLY A 43 -14.76 -10.42 14.37
N LYS A 44 -14.69 -9.10 14.50
CA LYS A 44 -15.24 -8.33 15.62
C LYS A 44 -16.03 -7.13 15.08
N ASN A 45 -17.02 -6.69 15.84
CA ASN A 45 -17.76 -5.47 15.52
C ASN A 45 -16.80 -4.25 15.58
N PHE A 46 -16.95 -3.35 14.62
CA PHE A 46 -16.10 -2.17 14.48
C PHE A 46 -16.11 -1.27 15.72
N ASP A 47 -17.31 -1.03 16.27
CA ASP A 47 -17.55 -0.10 17.38
C ASP A 47 -17.10 -0.68 18.74
N ASP A 48 -16.81 -1.98 18.79
CA ASP A 48 -16.18 -2.65 19.93
C ASP A 48 -14.65 -2.55 19.91
N MET A 49 -14.06 -2.42 18.72
CA MET A 49 -12.60 -2.37 18.54
C MET A 49 -12.02 -0.98 18.78
N PHE A 50 -12.69 0.05 18.26
CA PHE A 50 -12.16 1.41 18.24
C PHE A 50 -12.96 2.33 19.15
N GLU A 51 -12.24 3.12 19.96
CA GLU A 51 -12.81 4.27 20.67
C GLU A 51 -12.95 5.47 19.74
N PHE A 52 -12.02 5.60 18.80
CA PHE A 52 -12.01 6.63 17.77
C PHE A 52 -11.48 6.04 16.47
N PHE A 53 -12.06 6.44 15.35
CA PHE A 53 -11.57 6.08 14.02
C PHE A 53 -11.84 7.27 13.08
N ASP A 54 -10.80 7.78 12.43
CA ASP A 54 -10.92 8.88 11.48
C ASP A 54 -11.51 8.36 10.17
N VAL A 55 -12.69 8.87 9.80
CA VAL A 55 -13.41 8.49 8.57
C VAL A 55 -12.59 8.92 7.35
N GLU A 56 -11.93 10.07 7.45
CA GLU A 56 -11.05 10.57 6.42
C GLU A 56 -9.68 9.86 6.52
N PRO A 57 -9.20 9.24 5.43
CA PRO A 57 -7.88 8.62 5.45
C PRO A 57 -6.79 9.70 5.56
N VAL A 58 -5.73 9.39 6.32
CA VAL A 58 -4.50 10.18 6.37
C VAL A 58 -3.75 10.11 5.04
N GLY A 59 -3.95 9.02 4.29
CA GLY A 59 -3.44 8.86 2.93
C GLY A 59 -4.01 7.63 2.24
N SER A 60 -4.02 7.64 0.91
CA SER A 60 -4.45 6.53 0.06
C SER A 60 -3.34 6.20 -0.94
N ALA A 61 -3.11 4.92 -1.18
CA ALA A 61 -2.16 4.41 -2.15
C ALA A 61 -2.85 3.37 -3.05
N SER A 62 -2.17 2.90 -4.09
CA SER A 62 -2.73 2.01 -5.11
C SER A 62 -3.42 0.75 -4.57
N ILE A 63 -2.98 0.19 -3.45
CA ILE A 63 -3.47 -1.08 -2.90
C ILE A 63 -4.21 -0.92 -1.56
N ALA A 64 -4.09 0.22 -0.89
CA ALA A 64 -4.61 0.41 0.45
C ALA A 64 -4.70 1.89 0.83
N GLN A 65 -5.58 2.19 1.78
CA GLN A 65 -5.66 3.46 2.47
C GLN A 65 -5.35 3.32 3.96
N VAL A 66 -5.01 4.45 4.58
CA VAL A 66 -4.46 4.51 5.93
C VAL A 66 -5.28 5.47 6.78
N HIS A 67 -5.79 4.99 7.91
CA HIS A 67 -6.60 5.77 8.84
C HIS A 67 -5.93 5.89 10.20
N ARG A 68 -6.18 7.00 10.89
CA ARG A 68 -5.83 7.16 12.31
C ARG A 68 -6.96 6.60 13.17
N ALA A 69 -6.62 5.80 14.18
CA ALA A 69 -7.62 5.26 15.10
C ALA A 69 -7.05 5.13 16.51
N ARG A 70 -7.94 4.95 17.49
CA ARG A 70 -7.61 4.61 18.87
C ARG A 70 -8.33 3.34 19.26
N LEU A 71 -7.59 2.37 19.80
CA LEU A 71 -8.16 1.11 20.28
C LEU A 71 -8.91 1.32 21.60
N LYS A 72 -10.11 0.73 21.70
CA LYS A 72 -11.02 0.92 22.85
C LYS A 72 -10.49 0.29 24.14
N LEU A 73 -9.93 -0.92 24.02
CA LEU A 73 -9.44 -1.72 25.14
C LEU A 73 -8.12 -1.18 25.71
N SER A 74 -7.13 -0.96 24.85
CA SER A 74 -5.78 -0.57 25.27
C SER A 74 -5.57 0.94 25.36
N LYS A 75 -6.49 1.75 24.82
CA LYS A 75 -6.37 3.21 24.69
C LYS A 75 -5.16 3.66 23.86
N THR A 76 -4.62 2.77 23.02
CA THR A 76 -3.45 3.03 22.18
C THR A 76 -3.87 3.69 20.87
N ASP A 77 -3.15 4.73 20.47
CA ASP A 77 -3.25 5.33 19.14
C ASP A 77 -2.54 4.45 18.11
N VAL A 78 -3.25 4.10 17.04
CA VAL A 78 -2.79 3.19 16.00
C VAL A 78 -3.05 3.76 14.62
N THR A 79 -2.26 3.28 13.66
CA THR A 79 -2.52 3.49 12.24
C THR A 79 -3.13 2.23 11.65
N VAL A 80 -4.27 2.37 11.00
CA VAL A 80 -5.04 1.27 10.41
C VAL A 80 -4.90 1.30 8.89
N LYS A 81 -4.14 0.34 8.35
CA LYS A 81 -4.00 0.14 6.90
C LYS A 81 -5.06 -0.83 6.39
N VAL A 82 -5.96 -0.34 5.55
CA VAL A 82 -7.08 -1.08 4.97
C VAL A 82 -6.85 -1.26 3.48
N GLN A 83 -6.77 -2.50 3.01
CA GLN A 83 -6.61 -2.81 1.60
C GLN A 83 -7.88 -2.49 0.82
N HIS A 84 -7.75 -1.95 -0.39
CA HIS A 84 -8.88 -1.73 -1.28
C HIS A 84 -9.50 -3.07 -1.70
N LEU A 85 -10.83 -3.11 -1.85
CA LEU A 85 -11.50 -4.27 -2.42
C LEU A 85 -10.95 -4.53 -3.83
N GLY A 86 -10.60 -5.78 -4.12
CA GLY A 86 -10.05 -6.17 -5.43
C GLY A 86 -8.55 -5.90 -5.60
N ALA A 87 -7.84 -5.36 -4.60
CA ALA A 87 -6.39 -5.19 -4.66
C ALA A 87 -5.65 -6.52 -4.93
N GLU A 88 -6.11 -7.62 -4.35
CA GLU A 88 -5.58 -8.96 -4.62
C GLU A 88 -5.78 -9.38 -6.09
N HIS A 89 -6.96 -9.10 -6.65
CA HIS A 89 -7.25 -9.43 -8.04
C HIS A 89 -6.33 -8.65 -8.99
N LEU A 90 -6.15 -7.35 -8.75
CA LEU A 90 -5.23 -6.51 -9.51
C LEU A 90 -3.79 -7.03 -9.41
N MET A 91 -3.34 -7.37 -8.21
CA MET A 91 -1.99 -7.94 -8.02
C MET A 91 -1.81 -9.26 -8.77
N MET A 92 -2.85 -10.11 -8.81
CA MET A 92 -2.82 -11.35 -9.59
C MET A 92 -2.79 -11.10 -11.11
N VAL A 93 -3.45 -10.04 -11.60
CA VAL A 93 -3.37 -9.62 -13.00
C VAL A 93 -1.95 -9.17 -13.34
N ASP A 94 -1.32 -8.37 -12.46
CA ASP A 94 0.06 -7.91 -12.66
C ASP A 94 1.06 -9.09 -12.70
N ILE A 95 0.90 -10.06 -11.80
CA ILE A 95 1.72 -11.29 -11.80
C ILE A 95 1.53 -12.06 -13.11
N ARG A 96 0.29 -12.20 -13.60
CA ARG A 96 0.01 -12.88 -14.88
C ARG A 96 0.64 -12.15 -16.07
N ASN A 97 0.61 -10.82 -16.06
CA ASN A 97 1.26 -10.01 -17.08
C ASN A 97 2.80 -10.21 -17.06
N MET A 98 3.40 -10.24 -15.88
CA MET A 98 4.83 -10.55 -15.72
C MET A 98 5.19 -11.96 -16.23
N GLN A 99 4.34 -12.96 -15.96
CA GLN A 99 4.51 -14.32 -16.47
C GLN A 99 4.43 -14.37 -17.99
N ALA A 100 3.45 -13.70 -18.59
CA ALA A 100 3.30 -13.62 -20.04
C ALA A 100 4.51 -12.93 -20.70
N MET A 101 4.99 -11.85 -20.10
CA MET A 101 6.20 -11.14 -20.56
C MET A 101 7.43 -12.04 -20.48
N THR A 102 7.60 -12.78 -19.39
CA THR A 102 8.72 -13.73 -19.23
C THR A 102 8.70 -14.81 -20.32
N LEU A 103 7.54 -15.40 -20.60
CA LEU A 103 7.39 -16.39 -21.67
C LEU A 103 7.69 -15.79 -23.06
N PHE A 104 7.26 -14.56 -23.30
CA PHE A 104 7.58 -13.84 -24.54
C PHE A 104 9.08 -13.63 -24.71
N LEU A 105 9.77 -13.13 -23.68
CA LEU A 105 11.23 -12.92 -23.71
C LEU A 105 11.99 -14.23 -23.94
N GLN A 106 11.59 -15.31 -23.26
CA GLN A 106 12.18 -16.65 -23.44
C GLN A 106 12.00 -17.18 -24.86
N LYS A 107 10.83 -16.98 -25.47
CA LYS A 107 10.53 -17.48 -26.82
C LYS A 107 11.30 -16.73 -27.91
N HIS A 108 11.57 -15.45 -27.70
CA HIS A 108 12.16 -14.57 -28.71
C HIS A 108 13.68 -14.40 -28.59
N ASP A 109 14.34 -15.16 -27.70
CA ASP A 109 15.80 -15.14 -27.45
C ASP A 109 16.34 -13.70 -27.34
N LEU A 110 15.53 -12.84 -26.73
CA LEU A 110 15.88 -11.44 -26.53
C LEU A 110 16.99 -11.41 -25.49
N ASN A 111 18.18 -10.94 -25.89
CA ASN A 111 19.29 -10.61 -24.98
C ASN A 111 18.87 -9.43 -24.08
N PHE A 112 17.97 -9.69 -23.15
CA PHE A 112 17.54 -8.75 -22.13
C PHE A 112 18.57 -8.81 -21.00
N ASP A 113 19.29 -7.71 -20.79
CA ASP A 113 20.24 -7.60 -19.70
C ASP A 113 19.51 -7.49 -18.37
N LEU A 114 19.17 -8.66 -17.83
CA LEU A 114 18.48 -8.81 -16.55
C LEU A 114 19.33 -8.24 -15.40
N PHE A 115 20.66 -8.24 -15.53
CA PHE A 115 21.58 -7.72 -14.53
C PHE A 115 21.51 -6.19 -14.45
N SER A 116 21.44 -5.51 -15.60
CA SER A 116 21.22 -4.06 -15.62
C SER A 116 19.86 -3.67 -15.06
N ALA A 117 18.81 -4.44 -15.36
CA ALA A 117 17.48 -4.21 -14.81
C ALA A 117 17.45 -4.39 -13.28
N THR A 118 18.02 -5.47 -12.75
CA THR A 118 18.07 -5.72 -11.31
C THR A 118 18.96 -4.74 -10.56
N LYS A 119 20.08 -4.31 -11.16
CA LYS A 119 20.97 -3.29 -10.59
C LYS A 119 20.29 -1.93 -10.46
N GLU A 120 19.47 -1.54 -11.43
CA GLU A 120 18.69 -0.30 -11.33
C GLU A 120 17.60 -0.41 -10.26
N MET A 121 16.95 -1.57 -10.13
CA MET A 121 16.00 -1.81 -9.02
C MET A 121 16.68 -1.73 -7.64
N GLU A 122 17.87 -2.31 -7.48
CA GLU A 122 18.67 -2.24 -6.25
C GLU A 122 18.99 -0.80 -5.85
N LYS A 123 19.37 0.02 -6.84
CA LYS A 123 19.64 1.45 -6.63
C LYS A 123 18.41 2.22 -6.13
N GLN A 124 17.21 1.81 -6.53
CA GLN A 124 15.95 2.45 -6.11
C GLN A 124 15.47 2.00 -4.73
N VAL A 125 15.83 0.78 -4.30
CA VAL A 125 15.44 0.23 -2.99
C VAL A 125 16.46 0.61 -1.90
N SER A 126 17.73 0.80 -2.27
CA SER A 126 18.79 1.15 -1.33
C SER A 126 18.63 2.60 -0.84
N PRO A 127 18.59 2.85 0.49
CA PRO A 127 18.65 4.21 1.01
C PRO A 127 19.97 4.86 0.59
N PRO A 128 20.02 6.19 0.36
CA PRO A 128 21.28 6.87 0.14
C PRO A 128 22.21 6.62 1.34
N LEU A 129 23.43 6.16 1.08
CA LEU A 129 24.46 6.03 2.11
C LEU A 129 24.70 7.41 2.78
N PRO A 130 24.92 7.46 4.11
CA PRO A 130 25.14 8.70 4.85
C PRO A 130 26.36 9.49 4.37
#